data_AF-A0A6B1HFS2-F1
#
_entry.id   AF-A0A6B1HFS2-F1
#
_cell.length_a   1.000
_cell.length_b   1.000
_cell.length_c   1.000
_cell.angle_alpha   90.00
_cell.angle_beta   90.00
_cell.angle_gamma   90.00
#
_symmetry.space_group_name_H-M   'P 1'
#
loop_
_entity.id
_entity.type
_entity.pdbx_description
1 polymer ?
#
loop_
_entity_poly.entity_id
_entity_poly.type
_entity_poly.pdbx_seq_one_letter_code
_entity_poly.pdbx_strand_id
1 'polypeptide(L)' 'MAGQTVYDKIWDAHVVAERDDGMTILYVDRHLLHEVTSPQAFEGLALAGRAPLRADSNLSTPDHN' A
#
# COMPACT_ATOMS: atom_id res chain seq x y z
N MET A 1 -19.20 20.79 17.10
CA MET A 1 -18.58 19.68 16.34
C MET A 1 -17.17 20.12 16.00
N ALA A 2 -16.14 19.44 16.50
CA ALA A 2 -14.81 19.65 15.97
C ALA A 2 -14.82 19.21 14.50
N GLY A 3 -14.27 20.03 13.60
CA GLY A 3 -14.15 19.65 12.19
C GLY A 3 -13.15 18.50 12.04
N GLN A 4 -13.33 17.68 11.01
CA GLN A 4 -12.34 16.66 10.64
C GLN A 4 -11.04 17.32 10.16
N THR A 5 -9.92 16.77 10.60
CA THR A 5 -8.60 17.15 10.09
C THR A 5 -8.42 16.67 8.65
N VAL A 6 -7.37 17.14 7.97
CA VAL A 6 -7.01 16.59 6.65
C VAL A 6 -6.62 15.12 6.76
N TYR A 7 -5.98 14.72 7.85
CA TYR A 7 -5.61 13.33 8.10
C TYR A 7 -6.85 12.44 8.17
N ASP A 8 -7.86 12.82 8.95
CA ASP A 8 -9.11 12.05 9.09
C ASP A 8 -9.79 11.87 7.73
N LYS A 9 -9.86 12.95 6.95
CA LYS A 9 -10.46 12.91 5.60
C LYS A 9 -9.74 11.97 4.66
N ILE A 10 -8.39 11.97 4.70
CA ILE A 10 -7.60 11.06 3.87
C ILE A 10 -7.79 9.63 4.38
N TRP A 11 -7.68 9.39 5.69
CA TRP A 11 -7.88 8.05 6.25
C TRP A 11 -9.24 7.46 5.88
N ASP A 12 -10.33 8.19 6.16
CA ASP A 12 -11.71 7.77 5.91
C ASP A 12 -11.95 7.46 4.43
N ALA A 13 -11.27 8.17 3.51
CA ALA A 13 -11.39 7.93 2.07
C ALA A 13 -10.75 6.61 1.60
N HIS A 14 -9.87 6.00 2.40
CA HIS A 14 -9.13 4.78 2.05
C HIS A 14 -9.50 3.56 2.91
N VAL A 15 -10.41 3.71 3.88
CA VAL A 15 -10.97 2.57 4.62
C VAL A 15 -11.79 1.69 3.68
N VAL A 16 -11.39 0.43 3.54
CA VAL A 16 -12.15 -0.59 2.79
C VAL A 16 -13.12 -1.31 3.71
N ALA A 17 -12.66 -1.67 4.91
CA ALA A 17 -13.46 -2.34 5.93
C ALA A 17 -12.82 -2.19 7.31
N GLU A 18 -13.67 -2.23 8.34
CA GLU A 18 -13.24 -2.45 9.72
C GLU A 18 -13.59 -3.87 10.12
N ARG A 19 -12.66 -4.54 10.81
CA ARG A 19 -12.84 -5.89 11.31
C ARG A 19 -13.32 -5.85 12.76
N ASP A 20 -13.98 -6.92 13.20
CA ASP A 20 -14.51 -7.05 14.56
C ASP A 20 -13.42 -7.01 15.65
N ASP A 21 -12.16 -7.26 15.29
CA ASP A 21 -10.98 -7.17 16.16
C ASP A 21 -10.41 -5.74 16.27
N GLY A 22 -11.08 -4.75 15.67
CA GLY A 22 -10.68 -3.35 15.67
C GLY A 22 -9.61 -3.00 14.63
N MET A 23 -9.21 -3.94 13.76
CA MET A 23 -8.26 -3.67 12.69
C MET A 23 -8.95 -3.12 11.45
N THR A 24 -8.36 -2.07 10.86
CA THR A 24 -8.83 -1.47 9.61
C THR A 24 -8.10 -2.06 8.41
N ILE A 25 -8.84 -2.46 7.38
CA ILE A 25 -8.30 -2.75 6.06
C ILE A 25 -8.25 -1.43 5.30
N LEU A 26 -7.03 -0.98 4.99
CA LEU A 26 -6.80 0.21 4.19
C LEU A 26 -6.42 -0.16 2.76
N TYR A 27 -6.94 0.62 1.83
CA TYR A 27 -6.48 0.59 0.45
C TYR A 27 -5.15 1.36 0.32
N VAL A 28 -4.21 0.83 -0.48
CA VAL A 28 -2.92 1.47 -0.77
C VAL A 28 -2.87 1.85 -2.24
N ASP A 29 -2.86 3.15 -2.52
CA ASP A 29 -2.95 3.69 -3.88
C ASP A 29 -1.62 3.73 -4.63
N ARG A 30 -0.51 3.75 -3.89
CA ARG A 30 0.83 3.88 -4.46
C ARG A 30 1.86 3.07 -3.69
N HIS A 31 2.65 2.31 -4.43
CA HIS A 31 3.82 1.61 -3.94
C HIS A 31 5.08 2.32 -4.46
N LEU A 32 5.94 2.75 -3.55
CA LEU A 32 7.25 3.31 -3.88
C LEU A 32 8.29 2.22 -3.72
N LEU A 33 9.01 1.92 -4.80
CA LEU A 33 9.88 0.78 -4.92
C LEU A 33 11.33 1.23 -5.17
N HIS A 34 12.27 0.48 -4.61
CA HIS A 34 13.71 0.70 -4.77
C HIS A 34 14.46 -0.63 -4.83
N GLU A 35 15.67 -0.61 -5.37
CA GLU A 35 16.46 -1.79 -5.74
C GLU A 35 16.92 -2.66 -4.56
N VAL A 36 16.84 -2.16 -3.32
CA VAL A 36 17.38 -2.86 -2.14
C VAL A 36 16.37 -3.85 -1.55
N THR A 37 15.10 -3.46 -1.45
CA THR A 37 14.07 -4.24 -0.74
C THR A 37 12.94 -4.75 -1.63
N SER A 38 12.68 -4.07 -2.75
CA SER A 38 11.59 -4.44 -3.64
C SER A 38 11.81 -5.80 -4.32
N PRO A 39 13.05 -6.20 -4.74
CA PRO A 39 13.25 -7.51 -5.33
C PRO A 39 12.78 -8.68 -4.45
N GLN A 40 13.03 -8.63 -3.14
CA GLN A 40 12.60 -9.66 -2.19
C GLN A 40 11.06 -9.72 -2.06
N ALA A 41 10.39 -8.57 -2.11
CA ALA A 41 8.92 -8.53 -2.08
C ALA A 41 8.31 -9.15 -3.36
N PHE A 42 8.87 -8.88 -4.54
CA PHE A 42 8.41 -9.47 -5.81
C PHE A 42 8.71 -10.97 -5.88
N GLU A 43 9.85 -11.43 -5.35
CA GLU A 43 10.13 -12.86 -5.22
C GLU A 43 9.08 -13.55 -4.35
N GLY A 44 8.69 -12.93 -3.23
CA GLY A 44 7.60 -13.42 -2.38
C GLY A 44 6.26 -13.55 -3.12
N LEU A 45 5.91 -12.58 -3.96
CA LEU A 45 4.71 -12.66 -4.82
C LEU A 45 4.81 -13.83 -5.81
N ALA A 46 5.95 -13.98 -6.47
CA ALA A 46 6.19 -15.05 -7.44
C ALA A 46 6.08 -16.44 -6.80
N LEU A 47 6.71 -16.64 -5.63
CA LEU A 47 6.63 -17.89 -4.86
C LEU A 47 5.20 -18.22 -4.42
N ALA A 48 4.40 -17.20 -4.13
CA ALA A 48 2.98 -17.35 -3.80
C ALA A 48 2.07 -17.51 -5.04
N GLY A 49 2.61 -17.51 -6.25
CA GLY A 49 1.85 -17.58 -7.50
C GLY A 49 0.96 -16.36 -7.76
N ARG A 50 1.37 -15.18 -7.25
CA ARG A 50 0.60 -13.93 -7.33
C ARG A 50 1.27 -12.93 -8.26
N ALA A 51 0.46 -12.18 -9.00
CA ALA A 51 0.91 -11.00 -9.71
C ALA A 51 0.72 -9.74 -8.84
N PRO A 52 1.53 -8.70 -9.05
CA PRO A 52 1.27 -7.39 -8.45
C PRO A 52 -0.13 -6.89 -8.85
N LEU A 53 -0.92 -6.50 -7.86
CA LEU A 53 -2.21 -5.87 -8.11
C LEU A 53 -1.96 -4.45 -8.64
N ARG A 54 -2.61 -4.09 -9.76
CA ARG A 54 -2.53 -2.74 -10.36
C ARG A 54 -1.09 -2.26 -10.60
N ALA A 55 -0.45 -2.77 -11.64
CA ALA A 55 0.93 -2.39 -11.97
C ALA A 55 1.12 -0.86 -12.11
N ASP A 56 0.09 -0.11 -12.51
CA ASP A 56 0.05 1.36 -12.60
C ASP A 56 0.19 2.09 -11.25
N SER A 57 -0.03 1.39 -10.13
CA SER A 57 0.16 1.92 -8.78
C SER A 57 1.61 1.85 -8.30
N ASN A 58 2.51 1.25 -9.07
CA ASN A 58 3.90 1.03 -8.67
C ASN A 58 4.80 2.08 -9.33
N LEU A 59 5.57 2.81 -8.52
CA LEU A 59 6.62 3.72 -8.99
C LEU A 59 7.96 3.21 -8.47
N SER A 60 8.86 2.88 -9.37
CA SER A 60 10.19 2.37 -9.03
C SER A 60 11.27 3.35 -9.45
N THR A 61 12.20 3.59 -8.53
CA THR A 61 13.39 4.39 -8.78
C THR A 61 14.61 3.60 -8.28
N PRO A 62 15.60 3.32 -9.15
CA PRO A 62 16.91 2.85 -8.72
C PRO A 62 17.81 4.05 -8.43
N ASP A 63 18.12 4.31 -7.16
CA ASP A 63 18.84 5.53 -6.73
C ASP A 63 19.80 5.33 -5.55
N HIS A 64 19.95 4.11 -5.05
CA HIS A 64 20.80 3.77 -3.90
C HIS A 64 22.10 3.04 -4.29
N ASN A 65 22.39 2.91 -5.59
CA ASN A 65 23.64 2.37 -6.14
C ASN A 65 24.57 3.45 -6.70
#